data_AF-A0A060CVN8-F1
#
_entry.id   AF-A0A060CVN8-F1
#
_cell.length_a   1.000
_cell.length_b   1.000
_cell.length_c   1.000
_cell.angle_alpha   90.00
_cell.angle_beta   90.00
_cell.angle_gamma   90.00
#
_symmetry.space_group_name_H-M   'P 1'
#
loop_
_entity.id
_entity.type
_entity.pdbx_description
1 polymer ?
#
loop_
_entity_poly.entity_id
_entity_poly.type
_entity_poly.pdbx_seq_one_letter_code
_entity_poly.pdbx_strand_id
1 'polypeptide(L)' 'YENYPTLMEDHFGGSQRAGVIAAASGLTCGIATANSNAGLNGWYMSMLAHKEGWSRLGFFGYDLQD' A
#
# COMPACT_ATOMS: atom_id res chain seq x y z
N TYR A 1 -0.99 3.94 11.03
CA TYR A 1 -1.01 5.40 10.82
C TYR A 1 -2.10 6.09 11.62
N GLU A 2 -3.33 5.58 11.68
CA GLU A 2 -4.44 6.24 12.39
C GLU A 2 -4.26 6.29 13.92
N ASN A 3 -3.75 5.21 14.52
CA ASN A 3 -3.57 5.12 15.97
C ASN A 3 -2.33 5.84 16.52
N TYR A 4 -1.38 6.19 15.64
CA TYR A 4 -0.09 6.75 16.04
C TYR A 4 0.20 7.98 15.17
N PRO A 5 -0.18 9.20 15.62
CA PRO A 5 -0.04 10.42 14.84
C PRO A 5 1.40 10.71 14.42
N THR A 6 2.37 10.42 15.30
CA THR A 6 3.81 10.58 15.00
C THR A 6 4.28 9.69 13.86
N LEU A 7 3.68 8.50 13.68
CA LEU A 7 3.97 7.64 12.53
C LEU A 7 3.39 8.23 11.23
N MET A 8 2.23 8.92 11.31
CA MET A 8 1.67 9.62 10.15
C MET A 8 2.49 10.85 9.78
N GLU A 9 3.09 11.52 10.76
CA GLU A 9 4.01 12.64 10.56
C GLU A 9 5.36 12.19 9.98
N ASP A 10 5.95 11.12 10.51
CA ASP A 10 7.22 10.57 10.02
C ASP A 10 7.10 10.14 8.55
N HIS A 11 6.06 9.36 8.24
CA HIS A 11 5.68 9.07 6.87
C HIS A 11 4.67 10.08 6.34
N PHE A 12 5.00 11.38 6.35
CA PHE A 12 4.11 12.45 5.91
C PHE A 12 3.64 12.28 4.45
N GLY A 13 4.50 11.72 3.59
CA GLY A 13 4.20 11.49 2.18
C GLY A 13 3.22 10.32 1.98
N GLY A 14 2.13 10.57 1.26
CA GLY A 14 1.15 9.53 0.89
C GLY A 14 1.78 8.34 0.16
N SER A 15 2.69 8.60 -0.78
CA SER A 15 3.38 7.56 -1.56
C SER A 15 4.22 6.62 -0.72
N GLN A 16 4.89 7.11 0.33
CA GLN A 16 5.66 6.25 1.23
C GLN A 16 4.70 5.33 2.00
N ARG A 17 3.58 5.87 2.50
CA ARG A 17 2.58 5.06 3.22
C ARG A 17 1.92 4.02 2.31
N ALA A 18 1.56 4.41 1.08
CA ALA A 18 0.98 3.52 0.08
C ALA A 18 1.93 2.36 -0.22
N GLY A 19 3.20 2.65 -0.53
CA GLY A 19 4.22 1.64 -0.80
C GLY A 19 4.47 0.69 0.38
N VAL A 20 4.56 1.20 1.61
CA VAL A 20 4.77 0.36 2.81
C VAL A 20 3.60 -0.60 3.04
N ILE A 21 2.35 -0.11 2.94
CA ILE A 21 1.16 -0.94 3.15
C ILE A 21 1.02 -1.97 2.02
N ALA A 22 1.22 -1.58 0.76
CA ALA A 22 1.14 -2.48 -0.39
C ALA A 22 2.24 -3.54 -0.37
N ALA A 23 3.47 -3.18 0.03
CA ALA A 23 4.56 -4.14 0.22
C ALA A 23 4.22 -5.18 1.26
N ALA A 24 3.70 -4.76 2.43
CA ALA A 24 3.28 -5.70 3.47
C ALA A 24 2.19 -6.66 2.98
N SER A 25 1.18 -6.15 2.28
CA SER A 25 0.09 -6.95 1.70
C SER A 25 0.59 -7.93 0.64
N GLY A 26 1.38 -7.47 -0.32
CA GLY A 26 1.90 -8.29 -1.41
C GLY A 26 2.87 -9.36 -0.95
N LEU A 27 3.79 -9.04 -0.03
CA LEU A 27 4.70 -10.02 0.57
C LEU A 27 3.94 -11.08 1.38
N THR A 28 2.99 -10.66 2.21
CA THR A 28 2.18 -11.60 3.01
C THR A 28 1.39 -12.55 2.13
N CYS A 29 0.74 -12.02 1.08
CA CYS A 29 0.02 -12.84 0.11
C CYS A 29 0.96 -13.82 -0.60
N GLY A 30 2.09 -13.33 -1.13
CA GLY A 30 3.06 -14.16 -1.84
C GLY A 30 3.68 -15.26 -0.98
N ILE A 31 3.96 -14.98 0.30
CA ILE A 31 4.43 -15.98 1.28
C ILE A 31 3.34 -17.02 1.56
N ALA A 32 2.12 -16.57 1.83
CA ALA A 32 1.00 -17.46 2.15
C ALA A 32 0.66 -18.43 1.01
N THR A 33 0.81 -17.99 -0.24
CA THR A 33 0.47 -18.81 -1.41
C THR A 33 1.68 -19.42 -2.10
N ALA A 34 2.91 -19.09 -1.68
CA ALA A 34 4.16 -19.41 -2.38
C ALA A 34 4.12 -19.07 -3.88
N ASN A 35 3.51 -17.93 -4.25
CA ASN A 35 3.27 -17.54 -5.64
C ASN A 35 3.43 -16.02 -5.82
N SER A 36 4.36 -15.60 -6.67
CA SER A 36 4.66 -14.19 -6.92
C SER A 36 3.52 -13.42 -7.60
N ASN A 37 2.75 -14.06 -8.49
CA ASN A 37 1.61 -13.42 -9.14
C ASN A 37 0.47 -13.13 -8.14
N ALA A 38 0.24 -14.05 -7.19
CA ALA A 38 -0.70 -13.80 -6.10
C ALA A 38 -0.22 -12.63 -5.22
N GLY A 39 1.09 -12.56 -4.93
CA GLY A 39 1.69 -11.42 -4.24
C GLY A 39 1.49 -10.08 -4.97
N LEU A 40 1.68 -10.07 -6.29
CA LEU A 40 1.42 -8.90 -7.15
C LEU A 40 -0.06 -8.47 -7.10
N ASN A 41 -0.99 -9.43 -7.15
CA ASN A 41 -2.41 -9.13 -6.97
C ASN A 41 -2.70 -8.56 -5.57
N GLY A 42 -2.01 -9.04 -4.53
CA GLY A 42 -2.11 -8.50 -3.17
C GLY A 42 -1.60 -7.06 -3.04
N TRP A 43 -0.56 -6.70 -3.79
CA TRP A 43 -0.09 -5.32 -3.90
C TRP A 43 -1.17 -4.41 -4.51
N TYR A 44 -1.69 -4.76 -5.68
CA TYR A 44 -2.70 -3.93 -6.38
C TYR A 44 -4.00 -3.78 -5.59
N MET A 45 -4.49 -4.88 -4.99
CA MET A 45 -5.65 -4.81 -4.11
C MET A 45 -5.43 -3.85 -2.94
N SER A 46 -4.22 -3.83 -2.37
CA SER A 46 -3.85 -2.92 -1.29
C SER A 46 -3.85 -1.46 -1.73
N MET A 47 -3.45 -1.16 -2.97
CA MET A 47 -3.47 0.21 -3.51
C MET A 47 -4.90 0.71 -3.69
N LEU A 48 -5.79 -0.11 -4.26
CA LEU A 48 -7.22 0.20 -4.40
C LEU A 48 -7.88 0.42 -3.04
N ALA A 49 -7.67 -0.49 -2.08
CA ALA A 49 -8.23 -0.38 -0.74
C ALA A 49 -7.71 0.86 0.01
N HIS A 50 -6.44 1.22 -0.15
CA HIS A 50 -5.89 2.44 0.46
C HIS A 50 -6.53 3.69 -0.15
N LYS A 51 -6.64 3.75 -1.48
CA LYS A 51 -7.25 4.88 -2.17
C LYS A 51 -8.69 5.12 -1.71
N GLU A 52 -9.50 4.07 -1.62
CA GLU A 52 -10.87 4.15 -1.13
C GLU A 52 -10.95 4.45 0.37
N GLY A 53 -10.09 3.82 1.19
CA GLY A 53 -10.12 3.96 2.65
C GLY A 53 -9.78 5.36 3.16
N TRP A 54 -8.92 6.10 2.44
CA TRP A 54 -8.47 7.43 2.87
C TRP A 54 -8.71 8.55 1.86
N SER A 55 -9.37 8.26 0.73
CA SER A 55 -9.58 9.19 -0.39
C SER A 55 -8.28 9.81 -0.92
N ARG A 56 -7.14 9.13 -0.70
CA ARG A 56 -5.80 9.56 -1.09
C ARG A 56 -4.88 8.36 -1.22
N LEU A 57 -3.86 8.48 -2.05
CA LEU A 57 -2.82 7.46 -2.20
C LEU A 57 -1.44 8.11 -2.18
N GLY A 58 -0.86 8.37 -3.36
CA GLY A 58 0.44 8.99 -3.55
C GLY A 58 0.40 10.34 -4.25
N PHE A 59 1.54 10.77 -4.76
CA PHE A 59 1.65 11.94 -5.63
C PHE A 59 0.90 11.73 -6.96
N PHE A 60 0.82 12.79 -7.77
CA PHE A 60 0.16 12.74 -9.07
C PHE A 60 0.81 11.74 -10.04
N GLY A 61 0.05 10.74 -10.49
CA GLY A 61 0.55 9.67 -11.37
C GLY A 61 1.33 8.57 -10.64
N TYR A 62 1.33 8.57 -9.31
CA TYR A 62 1.93 7.49 -8.51
C TYR A 62 1.33 6.12 -8.86
N ASP A 63 0.02 6.07 -9.09
CA ASP A 63 -0.77 4.88 -9.37
C ASP A 63 -0.81 4.48 -10.86
N LEU A 64 0.07 5.01 -11.72
CA LEU A 64 0.05 4.63 -13.14
C LEU A 64 0.23 3.11 -13.37
N GLN A 65 0.98 2.47 -12.48
CA GLN A 65 1.27 1.04 -12.52
C GLN A 65 0.41 0.20 -11.56
N ASP A 66 -0.39 0.86 -10.71
CA ASP A 66 -1.10 0.28 -9.56
C ASP A 66 -2.60 0.11 -9.80
#